data_AF-K1Y305-F1
#
_entry.id   AF-K1Y305-F1
#
_cell.length_a   1.000
_cell.length_b   1.000
_cell.length_c   1.000
_cell.angle_alpha   90.00
_cell.angle_beta   90.00
_cell.angle_gamma   90.00
#
_symmetry.space_group_name_H-M   'P 1'
#
loop_
_entity.id
_entity.type
_entity.pdbx_description
1 polymer ?
#
loop_
_entity_poly.entity_id
_entity_poly.type
_entity_poly.pdbx_seq_one_letter_code
_entity_poly.pdbx_strand_id
1 'polypeptide(L)'
;MFLAVSILLIFVVLSLDFILIHRKPLSEGIPEFDLIFLIRITLNLIASCIFVFSLSGNVFKVNTEKYGKGISSFFSKTTEYLVYIFIVLCNTYFLATFLFDPVMFNYLGLEDNSVESLSSWICFINCGVFTLLLLKTHKFIRTQKKYFVSIIYMFIISFFLIGMEEISWGQRIIGFETPEIFKTNFQNEFNLHNFATNKFENLYYFGAFLFLVFIPFLIDNLKKFYSVKFINFFKPSKFIVISSAILTAYNYDMWNIPVIQLGYFISIFIVIYYMLTDWFNNSLNVDTVLILFSLIVTQTAFLMFGENFIRIWDVTEYKEFYIPFMFLLYSLELAQKIRYFEKEFEGAIYTRF
;
A
#
# COMPACT_ATOMS: atom_id res chain seq x y z
N MET A 1 23.64 -11.11 -11.94
CA MET A 1 23.96 -10.06 -12.93
C MET A 1 22.82 -9.05 -13.06
N PHE A 2 21.63 -9.43 -13.53
CA PHE A 2 20.50 -8.49 -13.72
C PHE A 2 20.06 -7.73 -12.45
N LEU A 3 19.99 -8.40 -11.29
CA LEU A 3 19.66 -7.72 -10.02
C LEU A 3 20.68 -6.64 -9.66
N ALA A 4 21.98 -6.91 -9.85
CA ALA A 4 23.04 -5.95 -9.58
C ALA A 4 22.98 -4.75 -10.54
N VAL A 5 22.63 -4.99 -11.81
CA VAL A 5 22.41 -3.92 -12.81
C VAL A 5 21.24 -3.03 -12.38
N SER A 6 20.12 -3.62 -11.96
CA SER A 6 18.96 -2.85 -11.48
C SER A 6 19.30 -2.00 -10.24
N ILE A 7 19.99 -2.58 -9.24
CA ILE A 7 20.42 -1.84 -8.05
C ILE A 7 21.35 -0.69 -8.41
N LEU A 8 22.28 -0.91 -9.36
CA LEU A 8 23.15 0.15 -9.86
C LEU A 8 22.35 1.27 -10.54
N LEU A 9 21.37 0.93 -11.38
CA LEU A 9 20.50 1.93 -12.03
C LEU A 9 19.70 2.74 -11.00
N ILE A 10 19.15 2.10 -9.96
CA ILE A 10 18.47 2.81 -8.86
C ILE A 10 19.44 3.77 -8.18
N PHE A 11 20.66 3.34 -7.89
CA PHE A 11 21.67 4.21 -7.29
C PHE A 11 22.04 5.39 -8.19
N VAL A 12 22.18 5.16 -9.50
CA VAL A 12 22.40 6.22 -10.48
C VAL A 12 21.25 7.23 -10.46
N VAL A 13 20.00 6.77 -10.50
CA VAL A 13 18.82 7.65 -10.44
C VAL A 13 18.82 8.49 -9.16
N LEU A 14 19.04 7.87 -8.00
CA LEU A 14 19.12 8.60 -6.73
C LEU A 14 20.28 9.60 -6.70
N SER A 15 21.38 9.31 -7.39
CA SER A 15 22.54 10.21 -7.48
C SER A 15 22.32 11.40 -8.41
N LEU A 16 21.50 11.25 -9.47
CA LEU A 16 21.17 12.35 -10.40
C LEU A 16 20.52 13.52 -9.67
N ASP A 17 19.66 13.25 -8.69
CA ASP A 17 18.97 14.27 -7.90
C ASP A 17 19.96 15.17 -7.12
N PHE A 18 21.03 14.58 -6.58
CA PHE A 18 22.05 15.31 -5.84
C PHE A 18 23.03 16.06 -6.75
N ILE A 19 23.45 15.42 -7.84
CA ILE A 19 24.57 15.91 -8.67
C ILE A 19 24.10 16.93 -9.70
N LEU A 20 22.96 16.69 -10.35
CA LEU A 20 22.50 17.48 -11.50
C LEU A 20 21.27 18.33 -11.22
N ILE A 21 20.31 17.80 -10.44
CA ILE A 21 19.02 18.47 -10.20
C ILE A 21 19.10 19.39 -8.96
N HIS A 22 20.05 19.15 -8.05
CA HIS A 22 20.26 19.89 -6.80
C HIS A 22 18.99 20.04 -5.94
N ARG A 23 18.11 19.03 -5.98
CA ARG A 23 16.84 19.02 -5.27
C ARG A 23 17.01 18.38 -3.88
N LYS A 24 16.28 18.90 -2.89
CA LYS A 24 16.23 18.27 -1.57
C LYS A 24 15.56 16.90 -1.68
N PRO A 25 16.09 15.84 -1.04
CA PRO A 25 15.45 14.54 -1.02
C PRO A 25 14.02 14.63 -0.47
N LEU A 26 13.10 13.86 -1.06
CA LEU A 26 11.69 13.78 -0.66
C LEU A 26 10.91 15.11 -0.75
N SER A 27 11.38 16.08 -1.54
CA SER A 27 10.60 17.30 -1.75
C SER A 27 9.45 17.03 -2.72
N GLU A 28 8.23 17.36 -2.28
CA GLU A 28 7.05 17.44 -3.14
C GLU A 28 7.08 18.67 -4.07
N GLY A 29 6.14 18.68 -5.00
CA GLY A 29 5.88 19.79 -5.91
C GLY A 29 5.28 19.32 -7.22
N ILE A 30 4.90 20.27 -8.08
CA ILE A 30 4.33 20.00 -9.40
C ILE A 30 5.27 19.09 -10.20
N PRO A 31 4.78 17.99 -10.84
CA PRO A 31 5.58 17.13 -11.70
C PRO A 31 6.38 17.90 -12.76
N GLU A 32 7.66 17.58 -12.88
CA GLU A 32 8.55 18.17 -13.88
C GLU A 32 8.83 17.15 -15.00
N PHE A 33 8.82 17.64 -16.25
CA PHE A 33 8.98 16.82 -17.45
C PHE A 33 10.08 17.33 -18.39
N ASP A 34 11.01 18.14 -17.89
CA ASP A 34 12.21 18.49 -18.64
C ASP A 34 13.03 17.24 -18.97
N LEU A 35 13.92 17.35 -19.96
CA LEU A 35 14.69 16.21 -20.48
C LEU A 35 15.37 15.39 -19.37
N ILE A 36 15.94 16.04 -18.36
CA ILE A 36 16.60 15.35 -17.23
C ILE A 36 15.61 14.53 -16.38
N PHE A 37 14.41 15.05 -16.14
CA PHE A 37 13.35 14.36 -15.42
C PHE A 37 12.79 13.19 -16.24
N LEU A 38 12.62 13.35 -17.56
CA LEU A 38 12.21 12.26 -18.45
C LEU A 38 13.24 11.13 -18.50
N ILE A 39 14.53 11.45 -18.55
CA ILE A 39 15.62 10.46 -18.44
C ILE A 39 15.51 9.73 -17.10
N ARG A 40 15.33 10.45 -16.00
CA ARG A 40 15.20 9.86 -14.65
C ARG A 40 13.99 8.93 -14.53
N ILE A 41 12.82 9.35 -15.02
CA ILE A 41 11.59 8.53 -15.06
C ILE A 41 11.84 7.26 -15.88
N THR A 42 12.47 7.38 -17.04
CA THR A 42 12.78 6.26 -17.93
C THR A 42 13.75 5.28 -17.26
N LEU A 43 14.79 5.78 -16.60
CA LEU A 43 15.73 4.95 -15.85
C LEU A 43 15.04 4.22 -14.69
N ASN A 44 14.15 4.89 -13.94
CA ASN A 44 13.35 4.26 -12.88
C ASN A 44 12.43 3.17 -13.42
N LEU A 45 11.75 3.39 -14.55
CA LEU A 45 10.93 2.39 -15.22
C LEU A 45 11.75 1.16 -15.62
N ILE A 46 12.89 1.36 -16.28
CA ILE A 46 13.79 0.27 -16.71
C ILE A 46 14.35 -0.47 -15.49
N ALA A 47 14.80 0.26 -14.47
CA ALA A 47 15.37 -0.31 -13.26
C ALA A 47 14.33 -1.19 -12.54
N SER A 48 13.10 -0.71 -12.38
CA SER A 48 11.98 -1.46 -11.77
C SER A 48 11.62 -2.71 -12.56
N CYS A 49 11.60 -2.62 -13.89
CA CYS A 49 11.37 -3.76 -14.78
C CYS A 49 12.42 -4.85 -14.54
N ILE A 50 13.71 -4.49 -14.69
CA ILE A 50 14.83 -5.43 -14.48
C ILE A 50 14.81 -5.98 -13.05
N PHE A 51 14.47 -5.16 -12.06
CA PHE A 51 14.40 -5.55 -10.66
C PHE A 51 13.41 -6.70 -10.46
N VAL A 52 12.14 -6.48 -10.81
CA VAL A 52 11.07 -7.45 -10.62
C VAL A 52 11.34 -8.72 -11.43
N PHE A 53 11.75 -8.60 -12.69
CA PHE A 53 12.08 -9.77 -13.51
C PHE A 53 13.28 -10.56 -12.96
N SER A 54 14.30 -9.89 -12.43
CA SER A 54 15.45 -10.57 -11.83
C SER A 54 15.09 -11.39 -10.59
N LEU A 55 14.10 -10.94 -9.82
CA LEU A 55 13.58 -11.61 -8.64
C LEU A 55 12.58 -12.72 -8.99
N SER A 56 11.81 -12.55 -10.07
CA SER A 56 10.81 -13.50 -10.54
C SER A 56 11.35 -14.84 -11.05
N GLY A 57 12.68 -14.98 -11.14
CA GLY A 57 13.36 -16.25 -11.44
C GLY A 57 12.84 -16.97 -12.67
N ASN A 58 12.99 -16.39 -13.87
CA ASN A 58 12.50 -16.92 -15.15
C ASN A 58 11.13 -17.61 -15.01
N VAL A 59 10.07 -16.82 -14.89
CA VAL A 59 8.67 -17.26 -15.08
C VAL A 59 8.50 -18.19 -16.30
N PHE A 60 9.38 -18.04 -17.29
CA PHE A 60 9.45 -18.83 -18.51
C PHE A 60 10.16 -20.21 -18.43
N LYS A 61 10.77 -20.61 -17.30
CA LYS A 61 11.62 -21.84 -17.23
C LYS A 61 11.15 -22.96 -16.29
N VAL A 62 10.00 -22.88 -15.63
CA VAL A 62 9.68 -23.89 -14.58
C VAL A 62 8.32 -24.55 -14.76
N ASN A 63 8.38 -25.88 -14.92
CA ASN A 63 7.34 -26.85 -14.60
C ASN A 63 6.51 -26.41 -13.38
N THR A 64 5.19 -26.43 -13.58
CA THR A 64 4.08 -25.94 -12.75
C THR A 64 3.98 -26.47 -11.31
N GLU A 65 4.96 -27.20 -10.78
CA GLU A 65 4.80 -27.94 -9.52
C GLU A 65 5.47 -27.32 -8.28
N LYS A 66 6.30 -26.28 -8.38
CA LYS A 66 7.05 -25.81 -7.18
C LYS A 66 7.30 -24.32 -7.00
N TYR A 67 6.86 -23.45 -7.91
CA TYR A 67 7.16 -22.03 -7.84
C TYR A 67 5.91 -21.18 -8.07
N GLY A 68 5.73 -20.15 -7.25
CA GLY A 68 4.82 -19.04 -7.57
C GLY A 68 3.33 -19.22 -7.24
N LYS A 69 2.90 -20.29 -6.55
CA LYS A 69 1.58 -20.27 -5.91
C LYS A 69 1.68 -19.40 -4.65
N GLY A 70 1.60 -18.08 -4.83
CA GLY A 70 1.33 -17.16 -3.73
C GLY A 70 0.17 -17.72 -2.89
N ILE A 71 0.19 -17.50 -1.57
CA ILE A 71 -0.83 -18.05 -0.68
C ILE A 71 -2.20 -17.58 -1.21
N SER A 72 -3.07 -18.52 -1.55
CA SER A 72 -4.44 -18.22 -1.94
C SER A 72 -5.12 -17.44 -0.82
N SER A 73 -5.93 -16.44 -1.17
CA SER A 73 -6.65 -15.70 -0.15
C SER A 73 -7.53 -16.64 0.70
N PHE A 74 -7.75 -16.26 1.94
CA PHE A 74 -8.70 -16.94 2.84
C PHE A 74 -10.14 -16.47 2.60
N PHE A 75 -10.33 -15.43 1.78
CA PHE A 75 -11.64 -14.98 1.35
C PHE A 75 -12.28 -15.94 0.35
N SER A 76 -13.62 -15.92 0.31
CA SER A 76 -14.34 -16.58 -0.78
C SER A 76 -14.08 -15.86 -2.10
N LYS A 77 -14.15 -16.57 -3.23
CA LYS A 77 -13.99 -15.95 -4.56
C LYS A 77 -15.01 -14.85 -4.83
N THR A 78 -16.24 -15.02 -4.34
CA THR A 78 -17.27 -13.97 -4.41
C THR A 78 -16.85 -12.72 -3.64
N THR A 79 -16.25 -12.87 -2.46
CA THR A 79 -15.74 -11.74 -1.67
C THR A 79 -14.58 -11.05 -2.38
N GLU A 80 -13.63 -11.81 -2.93
CA GLU A 80 -12.52 -11.23 -3.73
C GLU A 80 -13.07 -10.38 -4.89
N TYR A 81 -14.01 -10.92 -5.66
CA TYR A 81 -14.64 -10.24 -6.80
C TYR A 81 -15.37 -8.95 -6.39
N LEU A 82 -16.16 -8.99 -5.32
CA LEU A 82 -16.88 -7.81 -4.83
C LEU A 82 -15.92 -6.70 -4.37
N VAL A 83 -14.80 -7.07 -3.74
CA VAL A 83 -13.78 -6.09 -3.34
C VAL A 83 -13.08 -5.50 -4.55
N TYR A 84 -12.75 -6.29 -5.57
CA TYR A 84 -12.18 -5.75 -6.81
C TYR A 84 -13.11 -4.76 -7.50
N ILE A 85 -14.40 -5.12 -7.64
CA ILE A 85 -15.42 -4.20 -8.17
C ILE A 85 -15.46 -2.92 -7.34
N PHE A 86 -15.51 -3.02 -6.01
CA PHE A 86 -15.54 -1.86 -5.14
C PHE A 86 -14.33 -0.95 -5.36
N ILE A 87 -13.12 -1.51 -5.42
CA ILE A 87 -11.89 -0.73 -5.66
C ILE A 87 -11.95 -0.01 -7.01
N VAL A 88 -12.34 -0.72 -8.07
CA VAL A 88 -12.45 -0.15 -9.42
C VAL A 88 -13.52 0.94 -9.48
N LEU A 89 -14.68 0.74 -8.86
CA LEU A 89 -15.76 1.74 -8.82
C LEU A 89 -15.37 2.98 -8.02
N CYS A 90 -14.77 2.81 -6.83
CA CYS A 90 -14.27 3.93 -6.04
C CYS A 90 -13.19 4.70 -6.81
N ASN A 91 -12.23 4.01 -7.43
CA ASN A 91 -11.17 4.65 -8.20
C ASN A 91 -11.75 5.39 -9.42
N THR A 92 -12.74 4.79 -10.09
CA THR A 92 -13.42 5.43 -11.22
C THR A 92 -14.20 6.66 -10.78
N TYR A 93 -14.85 6.61 -9.62
CA TYR A 93 -15.54 7.76 -9.04
C TYR A 93 -14.56 8.90 -8.72
N PHE A 94 -13.43 8.61 -8.06
CA PHE A 94 -12.40 9.61 -7.75
C PHE A 94 -11.78 10.22 -9.02
N LEU A 95 -11.53 9.39 -10.04
CA LEU A 95 -11.06 9.91 -11.33
C LEU A 95 -12.11 10.75 -12.05
N ALA A 96 -13.38 10.35 -11.99
CA ALA A 96 -14.46 11.10 -12.62
C ALA A 96 -14.66 12.46 -11.94
N THR A 97 -14.64 12.52 -10.60
CA THR A 97 -14.70 13.81 -9.90
C THR A 97 -13.47 14.65 -10.24
N PHE A 98 -12.26 14.09 -10.24
CA PHE A 98 -11.05 14.82 -10.64
C PHE A 98 -11.12 15.41 -12.06
N LEU A 99 -11.63 14.65 -13.03
CA LEU A 99 -11.65 15.06 -14.43
C LEU A 99 -12.81 16.00 -14.79
N PHE A 100 -13.97 15.83 -14.15
CA PHE A 100 -15.21 16.53 -14.54
C PHE A 100 -15.72 17.54 -13.51
N ASP A 101 -15.33 17.40 -12.24
CA ASP A 101 -15.71 18.30 -11.15
C ASP A 101 -14.57 18.45 -10.12
N PRO A 102 -13.49 19.19 -10.46
CA PRO A 102 -12.33 19.30 -9.58
C PRO A 102 -12.63 19.99 -8.24
N VAL A 103 -13.70 20.79 -8.19
CA VAL A 103 -14.20 21.40 -6.94
C VAL A 103 -14.73 20.32 -6.01
N MET A 104 -15.54 19.40 -6.52
CA MET A 104 -15.98 18.23 -5.75
C MET A 104 -14.79 17.35 -5.34
N PHE A 105 -13.83 17.12 -6.24
CA PHE A 105 -12.64 16.33 -5.90
C PHE A 105 -11.84 16.96 -4.74
N ASN A 106 -11.63 18.28 -4.74
CA ASN A 106 -11.02 18.96 -3.61
C ASN A 106 -11.88 18.85 -2.35
N TYR A 107 -13.19 19.12 -2.47
CA TYR A 107 -14.11 19.14 -1.34
C TYR A 107 -14.18 17.80 -0.59
N LEU A 108 -14.18 16.68 -1.31
CA LEU A 108 -14.26 15.35 -0.69
C LEU A 108 -13.06 15.02 0.22
N GLY A 109 -11.88 15.55 -0.11
CA GLY A 109 -10.62 15.38 0.62
C GLY A 109 -10.25 16.57 1.52
N LEU A 110 -11.18 17.48 1.81
CA LEU A 110 -10.95 18.49 2.85
C LEU A 110 -11.13 17.87 4.24
N GLU A 111 -10.50 18.48 5.25
CA GLU A 111 -10.73 18.13 6.66
C GLU A 111 -12.23 18.15 7.00
N ASP A 112 -12.63 17.22 7.85
CA ASP A 112 -13.99 16.91 8.28
C ASP A 112 -14.95 16.53 7.14
N ASN A 113 -14.44 16.23 5.94
CA ASN A 113 -15.23 15.71 4.82
C ASN A 113 -15.07 14.21 4.66
N SER A 114 -15.76 13.67 3.65
CA SER A 114 -16.04 12.24 3.55
C SER A 114 -14.81 11.34 3.48
N VAL A 115 -13.74 11.74 2.80
CA VAL A 115 -12.57 10.88 2.55
C VAL A 115 -11.72 10.75 3.81
N GLU A 116 -11.36 11.87 4.45
CA GLU A 116 -10.57 11.92 5.70
C GLU A 116 -11.37 11.39 6.90
N SER A 117 -12.67 11.68 6.99
CA SER A 117 -13.53 11.05 8.01
C SER A 117 -13.56 9.53 7.84
N LEU A 118 -13.68 9.03 6.60
CA LEU A 118 -13.76 7.60 6.34
C LEU A 118 -12.40 6.90 6.55
N SER A 119 -11.27 7.53 6.18
CA SER A 119 -9.93 7.01 6.47
C SER A 119 -9.74 6.82 7.98
N SER A 120 -10.12 7.83 8.78
CA SER A 120 -10.08 7.83 10.24
C SER A 120 -10.94 6.70 10.85
N TRP A 121 -12.19 6.57 10.40
CA TRP A 121 -13.05 5.48 10.86
C TRP A 121 -12.48 4.10 10.53
N ILE A 122 -11.91 3.92 9.33
CA ILE A 122 -11.28 2.66 8.94
C ILE A 122 -10.03 2.37 9.80
N CYS A 123 -9.25 3.39 10.18
CA CYS A 123 -8.16 3.24 11.15
C CYS A 123 -8.67 2.70 12.51
N PHE A 124 -9.75 3.26 13.04
CA PHE A 124 -10.34 2.76 14.30
C PHE A 124 -10.93 1.36 14.16
N ILE A 125 -11.55 1.02 13.02
CA ILE A 125 -12.01 -0.34 12.75
C ILE A 125 -10.82 -1.32 12.73
N ASN A 126 -9.72 -0.96 12.07
CA ASN A 126 -8.49 -1.77 12.10
C ASN A 126 -8.00 -2.00 13.53
N CYS A 127 -7.94 -0.94 14.34
CA CYS A 127 -7.57 -1.03 15.76
C CYS A 127 -8.49 -2.03 16.51
N GLY A 128 -9.80 -1.95 16.28
CA GLY A 128 -10.78 -2.88 16.84
C GLY A 128 -10.55 -4.33 16.38
N VAL A 129 -10.36 -4.57 15.08
CA VAL A 129 -10.09 -5.90 14.53
C VAL A 129 -8.82 -6.49 15.14
N PHE A 130 -7.70 -5.76 15.14
CA PHE A 130 -6.44 -6.23 15.72
C PHE A 130 -6.54 -6.48 17.22
N THR A 131 -7.32 -5.67 17.96
CA THR A 131 -7.60 -5.92 19.38
C THR A 131 -8.35 -7.24 19.58
N LEU A 132 -9.36 -7.53 18.75
CA LEU A 132 -10.06 -8.82 18.78
C LEU A 132 -9.13 -9.99 18.43
N LEU A 133 -8.17 -9.80 17.52
CA LEU A 133 -7.16 -10.82 17.22
C LEU A 133 -6.25 -11.08 18.42
N LEU A 134 -5.80 -10.03 19.11
CA LEU A 134 -4.98 -10.15 20.31
C LEU A 134 -5.68 -10.99 21.38
N LEU A 135 -6.98 -10.75 21.62
CA LEU A 135 -7.79 -11.51 22.58
C LEU A 135 -7.91 -13.00 22.22
N LYS A 136 -7.93 -13.34 20.93
CA LYS A 136 -7.95 -14.74 20.46
C LYS A 136 -6.58 -15.42 20.51
N THR A 137 -5.51 -14.63 20.52
CA THR A 137 -4.12 -15.12 20.49
C THR A 137 -3.73 -15.92 21.73
N HIS A 138 -4.47 -15.82 22.84
CA HIS A 138 -4.22 -16.62 24.04
C HIS A 138 -4.19 -18.14 23.77
N LYS A 139 -4.89 -18.60 22.72
CA LYS A 139 -4.96 -20.00 22.30
C LYS A 139 -3.81 -20.46 21.37
N PHE A 140 -2.94 -19.55 20.88
CA PHE A 140 -2.02 -19.83 19.77
C PHE A 140 -0.52 -19.86 20.15
N ILE A 141 0.21 -20.75 19.44
CA ILE A 141 1.67 -21.03 19.37
C ILE A 141 2.52 -20.58 20.57
N ARG A 142 2.75 -21.53 21.50
CA ARG A 142 3.57 -21.38 22.72
C ARG A 142 5.00 -20.86 22.48
N THR A 143 5.60 -21.15 21.32
CA THR A 143 7.02 -20.84 21.03
C THR A 143 7.27 -19.53 20.27
N GLN A 144 6.24 -18.92 19.65
CA GLN A 144 6.38 -17.67 18.89
C GLN A 144 5.39 -16.57 19.31
N LYS A 145 4.61 -16.83 20.37
CA LYS A 145 3.59 -15.93 20.92
C LYS A 145 4.09 -14.51 21.14
N LYS A 146 5.32 -14.33 21.66
CA LYS A 146 5.86 -12.99 21.95
C LYS A 146 5.95 -12.11 20.71
N TYR A 147 6.51 -12.64 19.60
CA TYR A 147 6.69 -11.88 18.37
C TYR A 147 5.35 -11.58 17.70
N PHE A 148 4.43 -12.55 17.71
CA PHE A 148 3.08 -12.35 17.21
C PHE A 148 2.39 -11.22 17.97
N VAL A 149 2.38 -11.30 19.30
CA VAL A 149 1.75 -10.30 20.17
C VAL A 149 2.38 -8.92 19.95
N SER A 150 3.70 -8.82 19.85
CA SER A 150 4.39 -7.55 19.55
C SER A 150 3.95 -6.95 18.21
N ILE A 151 3.82 -7.75 17.15
CA ILE A 151 3.36 -7.26 15.84
C ILE A 151 1.91 -6.77 15.91
N ILE A 152 1.02 -7.52 16.58
CA ILE A 152 -0.38 -7.10 16.73
C ILE A 152 -0.47 -5.80 17.54
N TYR A 153 0.27 -5.67 18.64
CA TYR A 153 0.35 -4.42 19.40
C TYR A 153 0.87 -3.26 18.55
N MET A 154 1.89 -3.49 17.74
CA MET A 154 2.40 -2.49 16.81
C MET A 154 1.30 -2.00 15.86
N PHE A 155 0.50 -2.90 15.28
CA PHE A 155 -0.64 -2.51 14.43
C PHE A 155 -1.72 -1.74 15.20
N ILE A 156 -2.10 -2.19 16.39
CA ILE A 156 -3.10 -1.51 17.24
C ILE A 156 -2.66 -0.07 17.52
N ILE A 157 -1.42 0.10 18.01
CA ILE A 157 -0.87 1.42 18.35
C ILE A 157 -0.77 2.28 17.08
N SER A 158 -0.28 1.72 15.97
CA SER A 158 -0.11 2.49 14.73
C SER A 158 -1.44 3.01 14.20
N PHE A 159 -2.47 2.16 14.08
CA PHE A 159 -3.78 2.61 13.58
C PHE A 159 -4.51 3.53 14.56
N PHE A 160 -4.32 3.34 15.86
CA PHE A 160 -4.85 4.27 16.85
C PHE A 160 -4.19 5.65 16.71
N LEU A 161 -2.86 5.71 16.61
CA LEU A 161 -2.14 6.97 16.44
C LEU A 161 -2.50 7.65 15.13
N ILE A 162 -2.47 6.93 14.00
CA ILE A 162 -2.86 7.49 12.70
C ILE A 162 -4.30 8.03 12.78
N GLY A 163 -5.27 7.22 13.24
CA GLY A 163 -6.65 7.67 13.33
C GLY A 163 -6.87 8.86 14.27
N MET A 164 -6.07 9.00 15.34
CA MET A 164 -6.11 10.15 16.22
C MET A 164 -5.45 11.39 15.62
N GLU A 165 -4.34 11.23 14.89
CA GLU A 165 -3.68 12.33 14.19
C GLU A 165 -4.60 12.96 13.13
N GLU A 166 -5.29 12.13 12.34
CA GLU A 166 -6.25 12.57 11.30
C GLU A 166 -7.40 13.42 11.87
N ILE A 167 -7.95 13.06 13.04
CA ILE A 167 -9.03 13.84 13.68
C ILE A 167 -8.51 14.92 14.63
N SER A 168 -7.22 15.24 14.55
CA SER A 168 -6.53 16.23 15.40
C SER A 168 -6.77 16.01 16.88
N TRP A 169 -6.68 14.73 17.28
CA TRP A 169 -6.92 14.22 18.63
C TRP A 169 -8.28 14.62 19.22
N GLY A 170 -9.27 14.84 18.36
CA GLY A 170 -10.61 15.27 18.74
C GLY A 170 -10.70 16.77 19.06
N GLN A 171 -9.71 17.58 18.70
CA GLN A 171 -9.74 19.03 18.93
C GLN A 171 -10.99 19.68 18.37
N ARG A 172 -11.33 19.41 17.11
CA ARG A 172 -12.51 19.97 16.44
C ARG A 172 -13.82 19.43 17.02
N ILE A 173 -13.80 18.18 17.51
CA ILE A 173 -14.96 17.51 18.10
C ILE A 173 -15.26 18.02 19.52
N ILE A 174 -14.23 18.19 20.35
CA ILE A 174 -14.33 18.63 21.75
C ILE A 174 -14.39 20.17 21.83
N GLY A 175 -13.78 20.86 20.85
CA GLY A 175 -13.79 22.31 20.74
C GLY A 175 -12.77 23.02 21.63
N PHE A 176 -11.57 22.44 21.85
CA PHE A 176 -10.52 23.10 22.62
C PHE A 176 -9.53 23.87 21.74
N GLU A 177 -8.96 24.94 22.29
CA GLU A 177 -8.00 25.80 21.58
C GLU A 177 -6.64 25.12 21.38
N THR A 178 -5.97 25.47 20.29
CA THR A 178 -4.63 24.96 19.96
C THR A 178 -3.63 25.42 21.01
N PRO A 179 -2.94 24.50 21.71
CA PRO A 179 -1.96 24.88 22.73
C PRO A 179 -0.83 25.73 22.14
N GLU A 180 -0.24 26.62 22.96
CA GLU A 180 0.87 27.49 22.55
C GLU A 180 2.02 26.75 21.86
N ILE A 181 2.37 25.56 22.36
CA ILE A 181 3.43 24.72 21.79
C ILE A 181 3.08 24.18 20.38
N PHE A 182 1.80 24.18 20.01
CA PHE A 182 1.32 23.78 18.69
C PHE A 182 1.04 24.96 17.74
N LYS A 183 1.32 26.21 18.12
CA LYS A 183 1.05 27.38 17.26
C LYS A 183 1.83 27.42 15.95
N THR A 184 2.93 26.67 15.83
CA THR A 184 3.67 26.56 14.57
C THR A 184 3.13 25.47 13.64
N ASN A 185 2.01 24.83 14.01
CA ASN A 185 1.28 23.88 13.17
C ASN A 185 0.66 24.65 11.99
N PHE A 186 0.81 24.15 10.77
CA PHE A 186 0.36 24.87 9.57
C PHE A 186 -1.15 25.14 9.54
N GLN A 187 -1.95 24.33 10.22
CA GLN A 187 -3.42 24.44 10.27
C GLN A 187 -3.92 24.89 11.65
N ASN A 188 -3.01 25.28 12.55
CA ASN A 188 -3.31 25.56 13.95
C ASN A 188 -4.07 24.40 14.62
N GLU A 189 -3.58 23.16 14.46
CA GLU A 189 -4.24 21.99 15.02
C GLU A 189 -3.42 21.27 16.08
N PHE A 190 -4.08 20.47 16.92
CA PHE A 190 -3.48 19.62 17.92
C PHE A 190 -3.16 18.24 17.33
N ASN A 191 -2.26 18.24 16.35
CA ASN A 191 -1.68 17.04 15.74
C ASN A 191 -0.18 17.27 15.47
N LEU A 192 0.56 16.18 15.32
CA LEU A 192 1.99 16.20 15.02
C LEU A 192 2.26 16.15 13.52
N HIS A 193 1.38 15.52 12.74
CA HIS A 193 1.62 15.35 11.30
C HIS A 193 1.71 16.69 10.55
N ASN A 194 1.10 17.78 11.03
CA ASN A 194 1.16 19.09 10.39
C ASN A 194 2.43 19.92 10.72
N PHE A 195 3.42 19.38 11.46
CA PHE A 195 4.74 20.02 11.60
C PHE A 195 5.78 19.52 10.62
N ALA A 196 5.66 18.26 10.20
CA ALA A 196 6.66 17.56 9.38
C ALA A 196 5.98 16.64 8.36
N THR A 197 4.87 17.13 7.82
CA THR A 197 3.91 16.50 6.90
C THR A 197 4.61 15.59 5.90
N ASN A 198 5.45 16.17 5.04
CA ASN A 198 6.11 15.46 3.94
C ASN A 198 6.91 14.22 4.39
N LYS A 199 7.66 14.28 5.50
CA LYS A 199 8.50 13.14 5.93
C LYS A 199 7.66 12.01 6.50
N PHE A 200 6.64 12.35 7.30
CA PHE A 200 5.75 11.36 7.91
C PHE A 200 4.89 10.69 6.84
N GLU A 201 4.35 11.46 5.90
CA GLU A 201 3.59 10.96 4.75
C GLU A 201 4.43 10.04 3.87
N ASN A 202 5.62 10.47 3.45
CA ASN A 202 6.49 9.64 2.62
C ASN A 202 6.86 8.32 3.33
N LEU A 203 7.11 8.35 4.65
CA LEU A 203 7.37 7.14 5.44
C LEU A 203 6.12 6.24 5.51
N TYR A 204 4.95 6.83 5.75
CA TYR A 204 3.68 6.11 5.83
C TYR A 204 3.33 5.44 4.49
N TYR A 205 3.39 6.19 3.39
CA TYR A 205 3.07 5.72 2.05
C TYR A 205 4.05 4.68 1.55
N PHE A 206 5.36 4.92 1.72
CA PHE A 206 6.38 3.96 1.32
C PHE A 206 6.32 2.70 2.22
N GLY A 207 6.08 2.86 3.52
CA GLY A 207 5.87 1.76 4.45
C GLY A 207 4.67 0.89 4.07
N ALA A 208 3.55 1.50 3.69
CA ALA A 208 2.36 0.80 3.21
C ALA A 208 2.66 0.01 1.91
N PHE A 209 3.31 0.64 0.93
CA PHE A 209 3.79 -0.04 -0.28
C PHE A 209 4.70 -1.23 0.04
N LEU A 210 5.70 -1.02 0.92
CA LEU A 210 6.64 -2.07 1.31
C LEU A 210 5.91 -3.26 1.92
N PHE A 211 5.01 -3.01 2.87
CA PHE A 211 4.32 -4.06 3.61
C PHE A 211 3.27 -4.80 2.76
N LEU A 212 2.41 -4.06 2.04
CA LEU A 212 1.25 -4.62 1.36
C LEU A 212 1.58 -5.18 -0.03
N VAL A 213 2.60 -4.66 -0.71
CA VAL A 213 2.91 -5.00 -2.11
C VAL A 213 4.28 -5.65 -2.25
N PHE A 214 5.34 -4.97 -1.81
CA PHE A 214 6.70 -5.36 -2.15
C PHE A 214 7.24 -6.55 -1.35
N ILE A 215 7.14 -6.51 -0.01
CA ILE A 215 7.61 -7.59 0.87
C ILE A 215 6.90 -8.92 0.58
N PRO A 216 5.57 -8.98 0.37
CA PRO A 216 4.90 -10.22 0.01
C PRO A 216 5.42 -10.82 -1.30
N PHE A 217 5.63 -9.99 -2.32
CA PHE A 217 6.25 -10.40 -3.57
C PHE A 217 7.67 -10.95 -3.35
N LEU A 218 8.49 -10.27 -2.53
CA LEU A 218 9.82 -10.77 -2.19
C LEU A 218 9.78 -12.14 -1.51
N ILE A 219 8.89 -12.32 -0.53
CA ILE A 219 8.75 -13.60 0.17
C ILE A 219 8.29 -14.70 -0.80
N ASP A 220 7.38 -14.38 -1.72
CA ASP A 220 6.91 -15.32 -2.75
C ASP A 220 7.99 -15.76 -3.73
N ASN A 221 9.04 -14.97 -3.93
CA ASN A 221 10.07 -15.24 -4.94
C ASN A 221 11.43 -15.65 -4.35
N LEU A 222 11.66 -15.41 -3.06
CA LEU A 222 12.91 -15.75 -2.39
C LEU A 222 12.77 -17.01 -1.51
N LYS A 223 13.31 -18.13 -2.01
CA LYS A 223 13.26 -19.46 -1.35
C LYS A 223 13.62 -19.47 0.14
N LYS A 224 14.53 -18.58 0.57
CA LYS A 224 15.02 -18.49 1.95
C LYS A 224 13.88 -18.24 2.94
N PHE A 225 12.78 -17.58 2.53
CA PHE A 225 11.68 -17.23 3.42
C PHE A 225 10.58 -18.29 3.50
N TYR A 226 10.55 -19.28 2.60
CA TYR A 226 9.52 -20.33 2.62
C TYR A 226 9.56 -21.20 3.88
N SER A 227 10.73 -21.41 4.47
CA SER A 227 10.88 -22.21 5.69
C SER A 227 10.46 -21.46 6.96
N VAL A 228 10.30 -20.14 6.91
CA VAL A 228 10.01 -19.31 8.08
C VAL A 228 8.49 -19.19 8.25
N LYS A 229 7.88 -20.12 8.99
CA LYS A 229 6.42 -20.17 9.23
C LYS A 229 5.84 -18.83 9.69
N PHE A 230 6.55 -18.12 10.57
CA PHE A 230 6.13 -16.81 11.09
C PHE A 230 5.98 -15.74 10.02
N ILE A 231 6.96 -15.64 9.12
CA ILE A 231 6.94 -14.69 8.01
C ILE A 231 5.79 -15.03 7.05
N ASN A 232 5.62 -16.31 6.71
CA ASN A 232 4.53 -16.73 5.83
C ASN A 232 3.15 -16.52 6.46
N PHE A 233 3.04 -16.56 7.78
CA PHE A 233 1.78 -16.32 8.48
C PHE A 233 1.32 -14.86 8.34
N PHE A 234 2.21 -13.90 8.58
CA PHE A 234 1.91 -12.46 8.47
C PHE A 234 1.96 -11.92 7.05
N LYS A 235 2.35 -12.72 6.07
CA LYS A 235 2.41 -12.31 4.67
C LYS A 235 0.98 -12.07 4.11
N PRO A 236 0.68 -10.87 3.57
CA PRO A 236 -0.47 -10.64 2.70
C PRO A 236 -0.60 -11.68 1.58
N SER A 237 -1.83 -12.10 1.26
CA SER A 237 -2.07 -12.95 0.09
C SER A 237 -1.84 -12.20 -1.23
N LYS A 238 -1.74 -12.96 -2.32
CA LYS A 238 -1.70 -12.41 -3.68
C LYS A 238 -2.88 -11.46 -3.97
N PHE A 239 -4.08 -11.80 -3.47
CA PHE A 239 -5.27 -10.96 -3.61
C PHE A 239 -5.04 -9.57 -3.00
N ILE A 240 -4.56 -9.50 -1.75
CA ILE A 240 -4.26 -8.22 -1.09
C ILE A 240 -3.16 -7.47 -1.83
N VAL A 241 -2.12 -8.14 -2.31
CA VAL A 241 -1.02 -7.50 -3.06
C VAL A 241 -1.55 -6.81 -4.32
N ILE A 242 -2.37 -7.50 -5.12
CA ILE A 242 -2.95 -6.93 -6.34
C ILE A 242 -3.88 -5.78 -5.99
N SER A 243 -4.81 -5.98 -5.04
CA SER A 243 -5.74 -4.93 -4.59
C SER A 243 -5.01 -3.69 -4.07
N SER A 244 -3.91 -3.88 -3.34
CA SER A 244 -3.14 -2.81 -2.73
C SER A 244 -2.30 -2.04 -3.74
N ALA A 245 -2.01 -2.59 -4.92
CA ALA A 245 -1.20 -1.88 -5.92
C ALA A 245 -1.77 -0.50 -6.26
N ILE A 246 -3.11 -0.33 -6.24
CA ILE A 246 -3.81 0.93 -6.55
C ILE A 246 -3.36 2.12 -5.70
N LEU A 247 -2.92 1.89 -4.45
CA LEU A 247 -2.42 2.96 -3.57
C LEU A 247 -1.18 3.66 -4.14
N THR A 248 -0.48 3.01 -5.09
CA THR A 248 0.71 3.57 -5.72
C THR A 248 0.41 4.45 -6.92
N ALA A 249 -0.84 4.71 -7.29
CA ALA A 249 -1.19 5.58 -8.43
C ALA A 249 -1.57 7.03 -8.07
N TYR A 250 -1.51 7.40 -6.79
CA TYR A 250 -1.93 8.70 -6.25
C TYR A 250 -0.71 9.53 -5.83
N ASN A 251 0.15 9.91 -6.79
CA ASN A 251 1.43 10.60 -6.49
C ASN A 251 1.66 11.83 -7.38
N TYR A 252 0.70 12.74 -7.51
CA TYR A 252 0.89 13.93 -8.36
C TYR A 252 1.98 14.86 -7.80
N ASP A 253 1.75 15.45 -6.64
CA ASP A 253 2.70 16.26 -5.87
C ASP A 253 4.00 15.51 -5.49
N MET A 254 3.92 14.19 -5.32
CA MET A 254 5.06 13.34 -4.99
C MET A 254 5.78 12.75 -6.21
N TRP A 255 5.32 13.04 -7.43
CA TRP A 255 5.84 12.38 -8.64
C TRP A 255 7.33 12.60 -8.81
N ASN A 256 7.84 13.75 -8.38
CA ASN A 256 9.25 14.08 -8.50
C ASN A 256 10.18 13.33 -7.54
N ILE A 257 9.63 12.56 -6.60
CA ILE A 257 10.41 11.78 -5.63
C ILE A 257 10.75 10.42 -6.25
N PRO A 258 12.04 10.12 -6.54
CA PRO A 258 12.39 8.90 -7.27
C PRO A 258 11.97 7.61 -6.59
N VAL A 259 12.00 7.57 -5.25
CA VAL A 259 11.59 6.38 -4.48
C VAL A 259 10.09 6.11 -4.62
N ILE A 260 9.27 7.16 -4.74
CA ILE A 260 7.83 7.04 -4.98
C ILE A 260 7.57 6.54 -6.41
N GLN A 261 8.29 7.08 -7.40
CA GLN A 261 8.24 6.56 -8.78
C GLN A 261 8.62 5.07 -8.86
N LEU A 262 9.67 4.66 -8.14
CA LEU A 262 10.09 3.26 -8.05
C LEU A 262 8.97 2.39 -7.45
N GLY A 263 8.33 2.84 -6.36
CA GLY A 263 7.20 2.13 -5.76
C GLY A 263 6.05 1.89 -6.75
N TYR A 264 5.70 2.92 -7.53
CA TYR A 264 4.68 2.82 -8.58
C TYR A 264 5.08 1.83 -9.69
N PHE A 265 6.26 1.99 -10.29
CA PHE A 265 6.69 1.10 -11.38
C PHE A 265 6.90 -0.34 -10.92
N ILE A 266 7.46 -0.55 -9.73
CA ILE A 266 7.60 -1.90 -9.14
C ILE A 266 6.21 -2.52 -8.96
N SER A 267 5.21 -1.77 -8.50
CA SER A 267 3.84 -2.26 -8.34
C SER A 267 3.22 -2.69 -9.67
N ILE A 268 3.38 -1.90 -10.75
CA ILE A 268 2.97 -2.29 -12.10
C ILE A 268 3.59 -3.63 -12.49
N PHE A 269 4.92 -3.78 -12.36
CA PHE A 269 5.60 -4.99 -12.79
C PHE A 269 5.28 -6.20 -11.90
N ILE A 270 5.00 -6.01 -10.61
CA ILE A 270 4.53 -7.07 -9.71
C ILE A 270 3.14 -7.55 -10.14
N VAL A 271 2.22 -6.64 -10.46
CA VAL A 271 0.89 -7.00 -10.94
C VAL A 271 0.97 -7.72 -12.29
N ILE A 272 1.81 -7.23 -13.23
CA ILE A 272 2.09 -7.92 -14.50
C ILE A 272 2.66 -9.32 -14.25
N TYR A 273 3.60 -9.47 -13.32
CA TYR A 273 4.17 -10.76 -12.96
C TYR A 273 3.08 -11.75 -12.50
N TYR A 274 2.20 -11.34 -11.59
CA TYR A 274 1.11 -12.19 -11.11
C TYR A 274 0.08 -12.48 -12.20
N MET A 275 -0.21 -11.52 -13.07
CA MET A 275 -1.10 -11.67 -14.22
C MET A 275 -0.56 -12.69 -15.22
N LEU A 276 0.72 -12.58 -15.60
CA LEU A 276 1.39 -13.54 -16.49
C LEU A 276 1.45 -14.93 -15.88
N THR A 277 1.74 -15.02 -14.58
CA THR A 277 1.74 -16.30 -13.86
C THR A 277 0.37 -16.97 -13.91
N ASP A 278 -0.72 -16.22 -13.73
CA ASP A 278 -2.07 -16.78 -13.85
C ASP A 278 -2.44 -17.15 -15.28
N TRP A 279 -2.03 -16.33 -16.26
CA TRP A 279 -2.22 -16.61 -17.68
C TRP A 279 -1.61 -17.95 -18.08
N PHE A 280 -0.34 -18.19 -17.73
CA PHE A 280 0.34 -19.46 -18.02
C PHE A 280 -0.26 -20.65 -17.28
N ASN A 281 -0.95 -20.43 -16.16
CA ASN A 281 -1.65 -21.45 -15.39
C ASN A 281 -3.14 -21.61 -15.80
N ASN A 282 -3.61 -20.95 -16.87
CA ASN A 282 -5.01 -20.92 -17.29
C ASN A 282 -5.99 -20.50 -16.18
N SER A 283 -5.54 -19.59 -15.30
CA SER A 283 -6.31 -19.07 -14.16
C SER A 283 -6.38 -17.55 -14.16
N LEU A 284 -6.18 -16.90 -15.31
CA LEU A 284 -6.21 -15.43 -15.42
C LEU A 284 -7.57 -14.92 -14.95
N ASN A 285 -7.52 -14.02 -13.96
CA ASN A 285 -8.68 -13.27 -13.52
C ASN A 285 -8.75 -11.91 -14.22
N VAL A 286 -9.88 -11.61 -14.85
CA VAL A 286 -10.20 -10.30 -15.45
C VAL A 286 -10.02 -9.17 -14.45
N ASP A 287 -10.33 -9.40 -13.17
CA ASP A 287 -10.19 -8.39 -12.12
C ASP A 287 -8.73 -7.90 -11.97
N THR A 288 -7.75 -8.79 -12.14
CA THR A 288 -6.33 -8.42 -12.08
C THR A 288 -5.95 -7.49 -13.24
N VAL A 289 -6.53 -7.72 -14.43
CA VAL A 289 -6.36 -6.86 -15.60
C VAL A 289 -7.00 -5.50 -15.35
N LEU A 290 -8.20 -5.47 -14.76
CA LEU A 290 -8.89 -4.22 -14.42
C LEU A 290 -8.09 -3.40 -13.40
N ILE A 291 -7.54 -4.03 -12.37
CA ILE A 291 -6.69 -3.32 -11.39
C ILE A 291 -5.42 -2.77 -12.03
N LEU A 292 -4.74 -3.55 -12.88
CA LEU A 292 -3.57 -3.06 -13.63
C LEU A 292 -3.93 -1.87 -14.52
N PHE A 293 -5.05 -1.95 -15.22
CA PHE A 293 -5.55 -0.87 -16.06
C PHE A 293 -5.88 0.38 -15.23
N SER A 294 -6.64 0.23 -14.15
CA SER A 294 -6.95 1.33 -13.22
C SER A 294 -5.68 1.98 -12.67
N LEU A 295 -4.69 1.19 -12.24
CA LEU A 295 -3.40 1.69 -11.74
C LEU A 295 -2.68 2.58 -12.76
N ILE A 296 -2.64 2.16 -14.03
CA ILE A 296 -1.97 2.90 -15.11
C ILE A 296 -2.77 4.15 -15.46
N VAL A 297 -4.08 4.01 -15.67
CA VAL A 297 -4.95 5.12 -16.05
C VAL A 297 -4.99 6.19 -14.97
N THR A 298 -5.10 5.80 -13.69
CA THR A 298 -5.17 6.76 -12.58
C THR A 298 -3.96 7.67 -12.51
N GLN A 299 -2.76 7.09 -12.41
CA GLN A 299 -1.53 7.90 -12.31
C GLN A 299 -1.31 8.71 -13.60
N THR A 300 -1.61 8.14 -14.77
CA THR A 300 -1.49 8.87 -16.05
C THR A 300 -2.44 10.06 -16.10
N ALA A 301 -3.70 9.89 -15.68
CA ALA A 301 -4.68 10.96 -15.65
C ALA A 301 -4.24 12.10 -14.73
N PHE A 302 -3.74 11.80 -13.53
CA PHE A 302 -3.23 12.84 -12.62
C PHE A 302 -2.02 13.58 -13.19
N LEU A 303 -1.10 12.89 -13.88
CA LEU A 303 0.05 13.54 -14.50
C LEU A 303 -0.33 14.38 -15.72
N MET A 304 -1.30 13.94 -16.52
CA MET A 304 -1.72 14.65 -17.74
C MET A 304 -2.64 15.83 -17.48
N PHE A 305 -3.54 15.70 -16.50
CA PHE A 305 -4.58 16.70 -16.19
C PHE A 305 -4.34 17.36 -14.84
N GLY A 306 -3.09 17.39 -14.39
CA GLY A 306 -2.70 17.91 -13.08
C GLY A 306 -3.03 19.39 -12.84
N GLU A 307 -3.30 20.15 -13.91
CA GLU A 307 -3.81 21.52 -13.82
C GLU A 307 -5.22 21.61 -13.22
N ASN A 308 -5.97 20.50 -13.18
CA ASN A 308 -7.28 20.44 -12.55
C ASN A 308 -7.22 20.50 -11.02
N PHE A 309 -6.07 20.16 -10.41
CA PHE A 309 -5.96 20.18 -8.95
C PHE A 309 -6.11 21.59 -8.39
N ILE A 310 -7.02 21.76 -7.43
CA ILE A 310 -7.17 23.02 -6.68
C ILE A 310 -6.04 23.15 -5.66
N ARG A 311 -5.75 22.08 -4.91
CA ARG A 311 -4.53 21.94 -4.12
C ARG A 311 -3.72 20.79 -4.69
N ILE A 312 -2.42 21.01 -4.92
CA ILE A 312 -1.55 20.00 -5.56
C ILE A 312 -1.49 18.68 -4.77
N TRP A 313 -1.70 18.74 -3.45
CA TRP A 313 -1.72 17.57 -2.57
C TRP A 313 -3.12 16.96 -2.38
N ASP A 314 -4.19 17.45 -3.04
CA ASP A 314 -5.54 16.83 -2.90
C ASP A 314 -5.53 15.33 -3.23
N VAL A 315 -4.58 14.86 -4.04
CA VAL A 315 -4.43 13.45 -4.42
C VAL A 315 -4.02 12.55 -3.25
N THR A 316 -3.31 13.07 -2.24
CA THR A 316 -2.77 12.27 -1.13
C THR A 316 -3.89 11.82 -0.18
N GLU A 317 -4.93 12.64 0.00
CA GLU A 317 -6.13 12.31 0.77
C GLU A 317 -6.77 10.99 0.32
N TYR A 318 -6.87 10.78 -1.00
CA TYR A 318 -7.42 9.56 -1.58
C TYR A 318 -6.49 8.36 -1.40
N LYS A 319 -5.18 8.59 -1.39
CA LYS A 319 -4.18 7.57 -1.06
C LYS A 319 -4.31 7.15 0.41
N GLU A 320 -4.51 8.12 1.29
CA GLU A 320 -4.72 7.95 2.73
C GLU A 320 -6.04 7.29 3.07
N PHE A 321 -7.04 7.36 2.18
CA PHE A 321 -8.21 6.48 2.25
C PHE A 321 -7.88 5.03 1.87
N TYR A 322 -7.14 4.80 0.78
CA TYR A 322 -6.85 3.44 0.31
C TYR A 322 -5.94 2.67 1.26
N ILE A 323 -4.94 3.30 1.89
CA ILE A 323 -4.00 2.60 2.79
C ILE A 323 -4.71 1.88 3.94
N PRO A 324 -5.49 2.54 4.83
CA PRO A 324 -6.18 1.88 5.93
C PRO A 324 -7.25 0.91 5.43
N PHE A 325 -7.87 1.16 4.27
CA PHE A 325 -8.78 0.21 3.63
C PHE A 325 -8.08 -1.10 3.24
N MET A 326 -6.88 -1.04 2.64
CA MET A 326 -6.11 -2.24 2.31
C MET A 326 -5.61 -2.96 3.57
N PHE A 327 -5.25 -2.22 4.61
CA PHE A 327 -4.94 -2.82 5.91
C PHE A 327 -6.16 -3.46 6.58
N LEU A 328 -7.37 -2.95 6.34
CA LEU A 328 -8.61 -3.60 6.80
C LEU A 328 -8.82 -4.94 6.11
N LEU A 329 -8.62 -5.02 4.79
CA LEU A 329 -8.66 -6.29 4.07
C LEU A 329 -7.61 -7.27 4.62
N TYR A 330 -6.41 -6.77 4.91
CA TYR A 330 -5.34 -7.56 5.52
C TYR A 330 -5.66 -8.05 6.93
N SER A 331 -6.19 -7.19 7.81
CA SER A 331 -6.54 -7.56 9.19
C SER A 331 -7.68 -8.57 9.22
N LEU A 332 -8.65 -8.46 8.30
CA LEU A 332 -9.72 -9.43 8.10
C LEU A 332 -9.20 -10.76 7.55
N GLU A 333 -8.27 -10.76 6.59
CA GLU A 333 -7.64 -12.00 6.12
C GLU A 333 -6.85 -12.69 7.23
N LEU A 334 -6.12 -11.91 8.04
CA LEU A 334 -5.39 -12.43 9.20
C LEU A 334 -6.37 -13.06 10.22
N ALA A 335 -7.54 -12.46 10.41
CA ALA A 335 -8.59 -13.02 11.25
C ALA A 335 -9.10 -14.37 10.74
N GLN A 336 -9.26 -14.53 9.42
CA GLN A 336 -9.66 -15.79 8.81
C GLN A 336 -8.55 -16.84 8.89
N LYS A 337 -7.29 -16.45 8.66
CA LYS A 337 -6.10 -17.30 8.86
C LYS A 337 -6.09 -17.90 10.26
N ILE A 338 -6.25 -17.07 11.30
CA ILE A 338 -6.28 -17.55 12.69
C ILE A 338 -7.41 -18.56 12.90
N ARG A 339 -8.65 -18.26 12.46
CA ARG A 339 -9.79 -19.17 12.61
C ARG A 339 -9.58 -20.50 11.90
N TYR A 340 -8.94 -20.50 10.74
CA TYR A 340 -8.62 -21.72 10.00
C TYR A 340 -7.66 -22.61 10.80
N PHE A 341 -6.56 -22.04 11.32
CA PHE A 341 -5.61 -22.79 12.13
C PHE A 341 -6.21 -23.27 13.46
N GLU A 342 -7.07 -22.49 14.12
CA GLU A 342 -7.79 -22.93 15.33
C GLU A 342 -8.57 -24.24 15.08
N LYS A 343 -9.31 -24.31 13.96
CA LYS A 343 -10.07 -25.50 13.58
C LYS A 343 -9.19 -26.71 13.27
N GLU A 344 -8.05 -26.52 12.59
CA GLU A 344 -7.10 -27.61 12.32
C GLU A 344 -6.49 -28.16 13.63
N PHE A 345 -6.15 -27.29 14.58
CA PHE A 345 -5.62 -27.71 15.89
C PHE A 345 -6.66 -28.45 16.73
N GLU A 346 -7.91 -27.97 16.77
CA GLU A 346 -9.00 -28.66 17.48
C GLU A 346 -9.29 -30.02 16.83
N GLY A 347 -9.39 -30.09 15.48
CA GLY A 347 -9.61 -31.33 14.75
C GLY A 347 -8.53 -32.39 14.98
N ALA A 348 -7.26 -31.99 15.04
CA ALA A 348 -6.14 -32.89 15.30
C ALA A 348 -6.16 -33.50 16.73
N ILE A 349 -6.76 -32.79 17.70
CA ILE A 349 -6.94 -33.29 19.07
C ILE A 349 -8.06 -34.34 19.11
N TYR A 350 -9.16 -34.13 18.38
CA TYR A 350 -10.29 -35.08 18.35
C TYR A 350 -10.00 -36.37 17.55
N THR A 351 -9.07 -36.36 16.59
CA THR A 351 -8.63 -37.58 15.88
C THR A 351 -7.63 -38.45 16.64
N ARG A 352 -7.22 -38.04 17.86
CA ARG A 352 -6.25 -38.76 18.69
C ARG A 352 -6.85 -39.50 19.90
N PHE A 353 -8.17 -39.64 19.96
CA PHE A 353 -8.88 -40.40 20.98
C PHE A 353 -9.60 -41.61 20.39
#